data_AF-A0A3M8HH95-F1
#
_entry.id   AF-A0A3M8HH95-F1
#
_cell.length_a   1.000
_cell.length_b   1.000
_cell.length_c   1.000
_cell.angle_alpha   90.00
_cell.angle_beta   90.00
_cell.angle_gamma   90.00
#
_symmetry.space_group_name_H-M   'P 1'
#
loop_
_entity.id
_entity.type
_entity.pdbx_description
1 polymer ?
#
loop_
_entity_poly.entity_id
_entity_poly.type
_entity_poly.pdbx_seq_one_letter_code
_entity_poly.pdbx_strand_id
1 'polypeptide(L)'
;MLVEVEFPSLLTIGFTFVLFIFALSTIMLWVKNRKNSIAYAFILLHLLLLSISFYFFMNGFNLEIDQYHPMASEENSAQIGMASIFWAISMISLLIAIFQFTRYTKNR
;
A
#
# COMPACT_ATOMS: atom_id res chain seq x y z
N MET A 1 21.55 -15.15 -10.11
CA MET A 1 22.25 -14.13 -9.30
C MET A 1 21.90 -12.71 -9.73
N LEU A 2 22.22 -12.23 -10.95
CA LEU A 2 21.80 -10.88 -11.39
C LEU A 2 20.27 -10.71 -11.50
N VAL A 3 19.58 -11.68 -12.11
CA VAL A 3 18.10 -11.63 -12.30
C VAL A 3 17.34 -11.62 -10.97
N GLU A 4 17.82 -12.33 -9.95
CA GLU A 4 17.15 -12.40 -8.64
C GLU A 4 17.34 -11.12 -7.81
N VAL A 5 18.42 -10.37 -8.05
CA VAL A 5 18.65 -9.05 -7.43
C VAL A 5 17.86 -7.95 -8.16
N GLU A 6 17.66 -8.07 -9.47
CA GLU A 6 16.91 -7.09 -10.25
C GLU A 6 15.39 -7.18 -10.02
N PHE A 7 14.86 -8.38 -9.76
CA PHE A 7 13.42 -8.60 -9.58
C PHE A 7 12.78 -7.77 -8.44
N PRO A 8 13.29 -7.77 -7.19
CA PRO A 8 12.74 -6.96 -6.11
C PRO A 8 12.87 -5.46 -6.38
N SER A 9 13.92 -5.04 -7.10
CA SER A 9 14.11 -3.64 -7.49
C SER A 9 13.06 -3.17 -8.50
N LEU A 10 12.77 -4.00 -9.52
CA LEU A 10 11.77 -3.72 -10.55
C LEU A 10 10.36 -3.64 -9.95
N LEU A 11 10.04 -4.58 -9.04
CA LEU A 11 8.76 -4.61 -8.33
C LEU A 11 8.58 -3.34 -7.50
N THR A 12 9.62 -2.93 -6.77
CA THR A 12 9.59 -1.70 -5.95
C THR A 12 9.34 -0.47 -6.82
N ILE A 13 10.09 -0.32 -7.91
CA ILE A 13 9.96 0.83 -8.82
C ILE A 13 8.54 0.90 -9.41
N GLY A 14 8.04 -0.23 -9.93
CA GLY A 14 6.70 -0.29 -10.53
C GLY A 14 5.60 0.02 -9.51
N PHE A 15 5.68 -0.54 -8.32
CA PHE A 15 4.72 -0.30 -7.25
C PHE A 15 4.73 1.16 -6.78
N THR A 16 5.92 1.74 -6.56
CA THR A 16 6.05 3.15 -6.17
C THR A 16 5.50 4.09 -7.25
N PHE A 17 5.74 3.80 -8.52
CA PHE A 17 5.22 4.61 -9.63
C PHE A 17 3.69 4.62 -9.67
N VAL A 18 3.05 3.45 -9.52
CA VAL A 18 1.59 3.34 -9.47
C VAL A 18 1.02 4.09 -8.26
N LEU A 19 1.60 3.90 -7.06
CA LEU A 19 1.18 4.62 -5.87
C LEU A 19 1.29 6.14 -6.04
N PHE A 20 2.38 6.61 -6.66
CA PHE A 20 2.61 8.03 -6.89
C PHE A 20 1.54 8.64 -7.81
N ILE A 21 1.24 7.99 -8.93
CA ILE A 21 0.19 8.45 -9.85
C ILE A 21 -1.18 8.45 -9.17
N PHE A 22 -1.48 7.42 -8.38
CA PHE A 22 -2.74 7.30 -7.68
C PHE A 22 -2.90 8.40 -6.61
N ALA A 23 -1.84 8.65 -5.84
CA ALA A 23 -1.80 9.71 -4.85
C ALA A 23 -1.96 11.09 -5.50
N LEU A 24 -1.22 11.36 -6.58
CA LEU A 24 -1.31 12.63 -7.30
C LEU A 24 -2.71 12.87 -7.85
N SER A 25 -3.30 11.85 -8.49
CA SER A 25 -4.67 11.91 -9.01
C SER A 25 -5.68 12.19 -7.90
N THR A 26 -5.54 11.51 -6.75
CA THR A 26 -6.40 11.70 -5.57
C THR A 26 -6.30 13.13 -5.03
N ILE A 27 -5.09 13.68 -4.92
CA ILE A 27 -4.86 15.05 -4.45
C ILE A 27 -5.47 16.07 -5.43
N MET A 28 -5.25 15.89 -6.74
CA MET A 28 -5.83 16.77 -7.76
C MET A 28 -7.36 16.77 -7.70
N LEU A 29 -7.99 15.61 -7.57
CA LEU A 29 -9.44 15.51 -7.41
C LEU A 29 -9.92 16.15 -6.10
N TRP A 30 -9.18 15.97 -5.00
CA TRP A 30 -9.53 16.55 -3.71
C TRP A 30 -9.52 18.09 -3.74
N VAL A 31 -8.50 18.70 -4.33
CA VAL A 31 -8.40 20.16 -4.47
C VAL A 31 -9.58 20.71 -5.28
N LYS A 32 -10.00 20.00 -6.34
CA LYS A 32 -11.15 20.37 -7.18
C LYS A 32 -12.49 20.16 -6.47
N ASN A 33 -12.64 19.08 -5.71
CA ASN A 33 -13.89 18.66 -5.06
C ASN A 33 -13.78 18.67 -3.53
N ARG A 34 -13.63 19.87 -2.94
CA ARG A 34 -13.48 20.02 -1.48
C ARG A 34 -14.70 19.57 -0.65
N LYS A 35 -15.85 19.33 -1.28
CA LYS A 35 -17.10 19.02 -0.57
C LYS A 35 -17.11 17.65 0.12
N ASN A 36 -16.25 16.71 -0.29
CA ASN A 36 -16.15 15.38 0.33
C ASN A 36 -14.73 15.07 0.82
N SER A 37 -14.13 16.05 1.52
CA SER A 37 -12.73 16.03 1.97
C SER A 37 -12.37 14.79 2.81
N ILE A 38 -13.33 14.27 3.57
CA ILE A 38 -13.11 13.11 4.44
C ILE A 38 -12.88 11.84 3.61
N ALA A 39 -13.63 11.63 2.53
CA ALA A 39 -13.47 10.47 1.66
C ALA A 39 -12.09 10.45 0.98
N TYR A 40 -11.60 11.61 0.52
CA TYR A 40 -10.24 11.73 -0.02
C TYR A 40 -9.15 11.48 1.04
N ALA A 41 -9.36 11.91 2.28
CA ALA A 41 -8.44 11.62 3.38
C ALA A 41 -8.33 10.10 3.65
N PHE A 42 -9.45 9.36 3.60
CA PHE A 42 -9.43 7.90 3.74
C PHE A 42 -8.74 7.19 2.56
N ILE A 43 -8.80 7.73 1.34
CA ILE A 43 -8.00 7.21 0.21
C ILE A 43 -6.52 7.44 0.45
N LEU A 44 -6.12 8.63 0.90
CA LEU A 44 -4.71 8.92 1.18
C LEU A 44 -4.19 8.06 2.35
N LEU A 45 -5.00 7.84 3.37
CA LEU A 45 -4.69 6.92 4.47
C LEU A 45 -4.54 5.48 3.98
N HIS A 46 -5.42 5.03 3.08
CA HIS A 46 -5.30 3.72 2.42
C HIS A 46 -3.94 3.59 1.70
N LEU A 47 -3.56 4.57 0.89
CA LEU A 47 -2.28 4.57 0.17
C LEU A 47 -1.07 4.55 1.11
N LEU A 48 -1.11 5.31 2.21
CA LEU A 48 -0.05 5.31 3.22
C LEU A 48 0.10 3.94 3.89
N LEU A 49 -1.02 3.35 4.35
CA LEU A 49 -1.01 2.02 4.97
C LEU A 49 -0.60 0.92 3.98
N LEU A 50 -1.01 1.04 2.72
CA LEU A 50 -0.63 0.14 1.65
C LEU A 50 0.88 0.22 1.37
N SER A 51 1.47 1.41 1.43
CA SER A 51 2.92 1.60 1.32
C SER A 51 3.68 0.97 2.50
N ILE A 52 3.15 1.09 3.73
CA ILE A 52 3.73 0.45 4.92
C ILE A 52 3.66 -1.07 4.79
N SER A 53 2.51 -1.61 4.38
CA SER A 53 2.34 -3.03 4.10
C SER A 53 3.35 -3.54 3.07
N PHE A 54 3.52 -2.81 1.97
CA PHE A 54 4.48 -3.15 0.92
C PHE A 54 5.92 -3.12 1.42
N TYR A 55 6.28 -2.19 2.31
CA TYR A 55 7.60 -2.17 2.94
C TYR A 55 7.88 -3.46 3.74
N PHE A 56 6.94 -3.88 4.59
CA PHE A 56 7.07 -5.15 5.33
C PHE A 56 7.13 -6.35 4.39
N PHE A 57 6.34 -6.35 3.31
CA PHE A 57 6.35 -7.40 2.30
C PHE A 57 7.71 -7.52 1.60
N MET A 58 8.28 -6.39 1.16
CA MET A 58 9.60 -6.37 0.51
C MET A 58 10.72 -6.74 1.48
N ASN A 59 10.61 -6.37 2.75
CA ASN A 59 11.59 -6.74 3.76
C ASN A 59 11.61 -8.26 3.99
N GLY A 60 10.44 -8.91 4.05
CA GLY A 60 10.36 -10.38 4.07
C GLY A 60 10.96 -11.03 2.82
N PHE A 61 10.61 -10.50 1.64
CA PHE A 61 11.16 -10.99 0.36
C PHE A 61 12.69 -10.90 0.27
N ASN A 62 13.29 -9.81 0.76
CA ASN A 62 14.74 -9.64 0.76
C ASN A 62 15.45 -10.58 1.74
N LEU A 63 14.83 -10.89 2.88
CA LEU A 63 15.31 -11.88 3.86
C LEU A 63 15.34 -13.31 3.29
N GLU A 64 14.41 -13.65 2.40
CA GLU A 64 14.38 -14.96 1.71
C GLU A 64 15.56 -15.14 0.74
N ILE A 65 16.05 -14.05 0.15
CA ILE A 65 17.16 -14.05 -0.79
C ILE A 65 18.50 -14.26 -0.07
N ASP A 66 18.62 -13.83 1.20
CA ASP A 66 19.81 -14.06 2.03
C ASP A 66 19.78 -15.46 2.69
N GLN A 67 20.09 -16.48 1.89
CA GLN A 67 20.05 -17.89 2.30
C GLN A 67 21.09 -18.28 3.38
N TYR A 68 21.93 -17.35 3.82
CA TYR A 68 22.95 -17.60 4.85
C TYR A 68 22.44 -17.41 6.28
N HIS A 69 21.20 -16.95 6.46
CA HIS A 69 20.62 -16.72 7.78
C HIS A 69 19.86 -17.97 8.30
N PRO A 70 20.34 -18.68 9.34
CA PRO A 70 19.77 -19.96 9.80
C PRO A 70 18.33 -19.86 10.35
N MET A 71 17.79 -18.65 10.54
CA MET A 71 16.41 -18.39 10.98
C MET A 71 15.58 -17.56 9.98
N ALA A 72 16.00 -17.48 8.70
CA ALA A 72 15.32 -16.67 7.67
C ALA A 72 13.82 -16.97 7.50
N SER A 73 13.40 -18.24 7.67
CA SER A 73 12.00 -18.63 7.48
C SER A 73 11.06 -18.07 8.55
N GLU A 74 11.50 -17.97 9.81
CA GLU A 74 10.67 -17.46 10.90
C GLU A 74 10.50 -15.94 10.75
N GLU A 75 11.60 -15.22 10.52
CA GLU A 75 11.59 -13.77 10.34
C GLU A 75 10.78 -13.35 9.09
N ASN A 76 10.92 -14.05 7.97
CA ASN A 76 10.14 -13.77 6.76
C ASN A 76 8.63 -13.95 7.01
N SER A 77 8.24 -15.04 7.68
CA SER A 77 6.82 -15.28 8.01
C SER A 77 6.23 -14.17 8.90
N ALA A 78 7.01 -13.64 9.85
CA ALA A 78 6.59 -12.52 10.70
C ALA A 78 6.43 -11.22 9.91
N GLN A 79 7.36 -10.92 8.99
CA GLN A 79 7.28 -9.74 8.12
C GLN A 79 6.05 -9.79 7.21
N ILE A 80 5.79 -10.93 6.57
CA ILE A 80 4.60 -11.14 5.73
C ILE A 80 3.31 -11.06 6.57
N GLY A 81 3.33 -11.61 7.80
CA GLY A 81 2.23 -11.48 8.75
C GLY A 81 1.90 -10.00 9.04
N MET A 82 2.90 -9.19 9.36
CA MET A 82 2.72 -7.75 9.57
C MET A 82 2.25 -7.02 8.31
N ALA A 83 2.80 -7.36 7.14
CA ALA A 83 2.35 -6.82 5.86
C ALA A 83 0.85 -7.05 5.64
N SER A 84 0.36 -8.26 5.96
CA SER A 84 -1.04 -8.63 5.81
C SER A 84 -1.98 -7.84 6.72
N ILE A 85 -1.56 -7.53 7.96
CA ILE A 85 -2.33 -6.73 8.92
C ILE A 85 -2.48 -5.30 8.40
N PHE A 86 -1.38 -4.66 8.00
CA PHE A 86 -1.41 -3.30 7.45
C PHE A 86 -2.24 -3.23 6.16
N TRP A 87 -2.15 -4.26 5.32
CA TRP A 87 -2.98 -4.37 4.12
C TRP A 87 -4.47 -4.48 4.45
N ALA A 88 -4.85 -5.29 5.44
CA ALA A 88 -6.24 -5.43 5.86
C ALA A 88 -6.82 -4.10 6.38
N ILE A 89 -6.07 -3.38 7.23
CA ILE A 89 -6.47 -2.05 7.74
C ILE A 89 -6.58 -1.06 6.57
N SER A 90 -5.65 -1.12 5.62
CA SER A 90 -5.68 -0.33 4.40
C SER A 90 -6.96 -0.57 3.59
N MET A 91 -7.42 -1.81 3.45
CA MET A 91 -8.66 -2.14 2.75
C MET A 91 -9.90 -1.62 3.47
N ILE A 92 -9.94 -1.69 4.80
CA ILE A 92 -11.02 -1.08 5.60
C ILE A 92 -11.10 0.44 5.35
N SER A 93 -9.96 1.12 5.32
CA SER A 93 -9.88 2.55 4.99
C SER A 93 -10.46 2.85 3.60
N LEU A 94 -10.12 2.04 2.60
CA LEU A 94 -10.65 2.18 1.24
C LEU A 94 -12.17 1.99 1.19
N LEU A 95 -12.69 0.97 1.88
CA LEU A 95 -14.13 0.74 1.95
C LEU A 95 -14.86 1.94 2.55
N ILE A 96 -14.33 2.52 3.64
CA ILE A 96 -14.90 3.73 4.25
C ILE A 96 -14.93 4.89 3.24
N ALA A 97 -13.85 5.10 2.47
CA ALA A 97 -13.82 6.12 1.43
C ALA A 97 -14.92 5.91 0.38
N ILE A 98 -15.07 4.68 -0.13
CA ILE A 98 -16.09 4.33 -1.14
C ILE A 98 -17.49 4.58 -0.59
N PHE A 99 -17.78 4.14 0.63
CA PHE A 99 -19.08 4.40 1.26
C PHE A 99 -19.38 5.90 1.39
N GLN A 100 -18.38 6.71 1.74
CA GLN A 100 -18.56 8.16 1.81
C GLN A 100 -18.78 8.81 0.44
N PHE A 101 -18.10 8.36 -0.60
CA PHE A 101 -18.38 8.84 -1.96
C PHE A 101 -19.80 8.49 -2.40
N THR A 102 -20.25 7.26 -2.15
CA THR A 102 -21.60 6.82 -2.48
C THR A 102 -22.67 7.60 -1.72
N ARG A 103 -22.48 7.84 -0.41
CA ARG A 103 -23.42 8.66 0.39
C ARG A 103 -23.47 10.11 -0.09
N TYR A 104 -22.33 10.68 -0.47
CA TYR A 104 -22.28 12.05 -0.98
C TYR A 104 -23.02 12.19 -2.32
N THR A 105 -22.87 11.22 -3.22
CA THR A 105 -23.60 11.19 -4.49
C THR A 105 -25.11 11.08 -4.28
N LYS A 106 -25.57 10.32 -3.28
CA LYS A 106 -27.01 10.17 -2.97
C LYS A 106 -27.65 11.43 -2.37
N ASN A 107 -26.87 12.27 -1.69
CA ASN A 107 -27.36 13.48 -1.02
C ASN A 107 -27.28 14.76 -1.90
N ARG A 108 -26.86 14.62 -3.16
CA ARG A 108 -26.73 15.73 -4.13
C ARG A 108 -27.83 15.64 -5.18
#